data_AF-A0A0S7CTZ4-F1
#
_entry.id   AF-A0A0S7CTZ4-F1
#
_cell.length_a   1.000
_cell.length_b   1.000
_cell.length_c   1.000
_cell.angle_alpha   90.00
_cell.angle_beta   90.00
_cell.angle_gamma   90.00
#
_symmetry.space_group_name_H-M   'P 1'
#
loop_
_entity.id
_entity.type
_entity.pdbx_description
1 polymer ?
#
loop_
_entity_poly.entity_id
_entity_poly.type
_entity_poly.pdbx_seq_one_letter_code
_entity_poly.pdbx_strand_id
1 'polypeptide(L)'
;MPPRFGSSEVPAARATQDRIDIPEFAPSLEPEGDISPDRFLDRELSWLAFNSRVLELAEDPDLFLLERVNFLSIFASNLDEFFMVRVAGLKRRIATGLAVPSPAGLSPIEVLEQIGDAARKLQERHARVFAEQIRPALAYEHIHLMRWDELDDEAQHRLSIMFGEKVFPILTPLAVDPAHPFPYISGLSLNLAVIVRNPVSDKELFARVKVPDQLPRLVSIDGPRAGAVPGRVARFIALEEVIAVHLDKLFPGMEVMEHHTFRVTRNEDVEVEEDDARTSCRRLKKNCCAAASARPSGLRSPRTSTRTSARSWCGNSASRNPRSTPFRLPWTSGACRSSAELTAPTSTTRSTCPTPRGT
;
A
#
# COMPACT_ATOMS: atom_id res chain seq x y z
N MET A 1 -23.48 3.63 67.73
CA MET A 1 -22.05 3.94 67.87
C MET A 1 -21.31 2.97 66.94
N PRO A 2 -20.72 3.42 65.81
CA PRO A 2 -20.04 2.52 64.90
C PRO A 2 -18.69 2.06 65.50
N PRO A 3 -18.19 0.87 65.14
CA PRO A 3 -16.94 0.35 65.69
C PRO A 3 -15.74 1.14 65.16
N ARG A 4 -14.81 1.48 66.05
CA ARG A 4 -13.51 2.05 65.70
C ARG A 4 -12.65 0.96 65.06
N PHE A 5 -12.37 1.07 63.77
CA PHE A 5 -11.32 0.30 63.13
C PHE A 5 -9.98 0.74 63.73
N GLY A 6 -9.27 -0.21 64.34
CA GLY A 6 -7.92 0.00 64.84
C GLY A 6 -7.00 0.40 63.71
N SER A 7 -6.17 1.43 63.93
CA SER A 7 -5.07 1.79 63.06
C SER A 7 -4.10 0.62 62.99
N SER A 8 -4.18 -0.17 61.93
CA SER A 8 -3.12 -1.10 61.57
C SER A 8 -1.93 -0.26 61.12
N GLU A 9 -1.08 0.13 62.08
CA GLU A 9 0.26 0.61 61.78
C GLU A 9 1.09 -0.60 61.32
N VAL A 10 0.91 -0.98 60.06
CA VAL A 10 1.91 -1.79 59.38
C VAL A 10 3.13 -0.89 59.20
N PRO A 11 4.29 -1.20 59.79
CA PRO A 11 5.49 -0.41 59.55
C PRO A 11 5.79 -0.49 58.06
N ALA A 12 5.99 0.65 57.40
CA ALA A 12 6.45 0.66 56.01
C ALA A 12 7.73 -0.19 55.90
N ALA A 13 7.75 -1.11 54.94
CA ALA A 13 8.91 -1.95 54.69
C ALA A 13 10.14 -1.05 54.53
N ARG A 14 11.13 -1.18 55.40
CA ARG A 14 12.42 -0.51 55.23
C ARG A 14 12.99 -1.06 53.93
N ALA A 15 13.16 -0.19 52.93
CA ALA A 15 13.90 -0.51 51.72
C ALA A 15 15.27 -1.05 52.16
N THR A 16 15.41 -2.36 52.15
CA THR A 16 16.72 -3.00 52.29
C THR A 16 17.48 -2.49 51.08
N GLN A 17 18.59 -1.80 51.33
CA GLN A 17 19.56 -1.47 50.29
C GLN A 17 20.21 -2.78 49.83
N ASP A 18 19.43 -3.68 49.23
CA ASP A 18 19.94 -4.60 48.24
C ASP A 18 20.21 -3.73 47.01
N ARG A 19 21.32 -3.01 47.11
CA ARG A 19 21.98 -2.41 45.97
C ARG A 19 22.29 -3.61 45.07
N ILE A 20 21.51 -3.77 44.01
CA ILE A 20 21.86 -4.68 42.93
C ILE A 20 23.15 -4.09 42.36
N ASP A 21 24.29 -4.55 42.88
CA ASP A 21 25.58 -4.23 42.31
C ASP A 21 25.55 -4.81 40.90
N ILE A 22 25.41 -3.92 39.92
CA ILE A 22 25.52 -4.29 38.51
C ILE A 22 26.92 -4.91 38.39
N PRO A 23 27.05 -6.20 38.04
CA PRO A 23 28.36 -6.82 37.98
C PRO A 23 29.25 -6.00 37.04
N GLU A 24 30.47 -5.71 37.51
CA GLU A 24 31.49 -4.98 36.74
C GLU A 24 31.92 -5.73 35.46
N PHE A 25 31.44 -6.98 35.32
CA PHE A 25 31.57 -7.79 34.13
C PHE A 25 30.43 -7.50 33.14
N ALA A 26 30.72 -6.65 32.15
CA ALA A 26 29.94 -6.68 30.92
C ALA A 26 30.20 -8.03 30.25
N PRO A 27 29.21 -8.93 30.10
CA PRO A 27 29.43 -10.18 29.40
C PRO A 27 29.98 -9.90 28.00
N SER A 28 31.00 -10.64 27.59
CA SER A 28 31.45 -10.59 26.21
C SER A 28 30.27 -11.05 25.34
N LEU A 29 29.79 -10.15 24.48
CA LEU A 29 28.75 -10.48 23.50
C LEU A 29 29.26 -11.45 22.42
N GLU A 30 30.56 -11.76 22.44
CA GLU A 30 31.18 -12.76 21.59
C GLU A 30 31.06 -14.13 22.25
N PRO A 31 30.36 -15.08 21.62
CA PRO A 31 30.18 -16.41 22.17
C PRO A 31 31.52 -17.17 22.18
N GLU A 32 31.82 -17.87 23.29
CA GLU A 32 33.03 -18.70 23.40
C GLU A 32 32.97 -19.90 22.43
N GLY A 33 33.95 -20.01 21.52
CA GLY A 33 34.10 -21.12 20.57
C GLY A 33 34.40 -20.68 19.13
N ASP A 34 34.64 -21.66 18.23
CA ASP A 34 34.78 -21.42 16.78
C ASP A 34 33.41 -21.24 16.12
N ILE A 35 32.78 -20.10 16.40
CA ILE A 35 31.47 -19.73 15.87
C ILE A 35 31.67 -18.75 14.71
N SER A 36 31.83 -19.32 13.52
CA SER A 36 31.94 -18.55 12.28
C SER A 36 30.61 -17.83 11.93
N PRO A 37 30.65 -16.64 11.29
CA PRO A 37 29.47 -15.83 10.97
C PRO A 37 28.42 -16.54 10.11
N ASP A 38 28.81 -17.54 9.32
CA ASP A 38 27.93 -18.38 8.49
C ASP A 38 26.95 -19.23 9.31
N ARG A 39 27.14 -19.35 10.64
CA ARG A 39 26.19 -20.03 11.53
C ARG A 39 24.99 -19.17 11.93
N PHE A 40 25.03 -17.86 11.70
CA PHE A 40 23.96 -16.95 12.09
C PHE A 40 23.13 -16.48 10.89
N LEU A 41 21.81 -16.40 11.10
CA LEU A 41 20.93 -15.71 10.17
C LEU A 41 20.75 -14.26 10.61
N ASP A 42 20.69 -13.37 9.62
CA ASP A 42 20.32 -11.99 9.87
C ASP A 42 18.88 -11.89 10.37
N ARG A 43 18.66 -11.08 11.41
CA ARG A 43 17.38 -10.99 12.12
C ARG A 43 16.29 -10.41 11.23
N GLU A 44 16.60 -9.40 10.43
CA GLU A 44 15.66 -8.69 9.57
C GLU A 44 15.28 -9.55 8.37
N LEU A 45 16.25 -10.25 7.78
CA LEU A 45 15.98 -11.20 6.70
C LEU A 45 15.20 -12.43 7.20
N SER A 46 15.50 -12.92 8.41
CA SER A 46 14.74 -14.00 9.04
C SER A 46 13.28 -13.60 9.28
N TRP A 47 13.03 -12.34 9.63
CA TRP A 47 11.67 -11.81 9.77
C TRP A 47 10.93 -11.79 8.43
N LEU A 48 11.57 -11.39 7.33
CA LEU A 48 10.97 -11.46 6.00
C LEU A 48 10.68 -12.91 5.57
N ALA A 49 11.56 -13.85 5.93
CA ALA A 49 11.33 -15.28 5.70
C ALA A 49 10.11 -15.78 6.49
N PHE A 50 9.92 -15.33 7.73
CA PHE A 50 8.70 -15.59 8.48
C PHE A 50 7.46 -15.03 7.76
N ASN A 51 7.49 -13.78 7.30
CA ASN A 51 6.34 -13.20 6.60
C ASN A 51 6.08 -13.90 5.24
N SER A 52 7.11 -14.46 4.61
CA SER A 52 6.94 -15.35 3.45
C SER A 52 6.11 -16.60 3.79
N ARG A 53 6.25 -17.17 4.99
CA ARG A 53 5.42 -18.30 5.44
C ARG A 53 3.96 -17.90 5.64
N VAL A 54 3.71 -16.67 6.10
CA VAL A 54 2.33 -16.14 6.16
C VAL A 54 1.74 -16.02 4.76
N LEU A 55 2.53 -15.58 3.77
CA LEU A 55 2.07 -15.53 2.37
C LEU A 55 1.81 -16.93 1.79
N GLU A 56 2.59 -17.93 2.16
CA GLU A 56 2.35 -19.33 1.75
C GLU A 56 1.01 -19.86 2.24
N LEU A 57 0.52 -19.43 3.41
CA LEU A 57 -0.85 -19.77 3.86
C LEU A 57 -1.94 -19.14 2.99
N ALA A 58 -1.69 -17.97 2.38
CA ALA A 58 -2.62 -17.41 1.40
C ALA A 58 -2.59 -18.17 0.05
N GLU A 59 -1.48 -18.82 -0.26
CA GLU A 59 -1.28 -19.59 -1.48
C GLU A 59 -1.83 -21.01 -1.40
N ASP A 60 -1.97 -21.55 -0.19
CA ASP A 60 -2.42 -22.91 0.06
C ASP A 60 -3.88 -23.11 -0.41
N PRO A 61 -4.13 -23.95 -1.42
CA PRO A 61 -5.49 -24.23 -1.92
C PRO A 61 -6.33 -25.07 -0.96
N ASP A 62 -5.72 -25.74 0.03
CA ASP A 62 -6.43 -26.59 0.99
C ASP A 62 -7.10 -25.77 2.11
N LEU A 63 -6.76 -24.48 2.23
CA LEU A 63 -7.38 -23.56 3.18
C LEU A 63 -8.65 -22.91 2.61
N PHE A 64 -9.59 -22.61 3.51
CA PHE A 64 -10.81 -21.90 3.16
C PHE A 64 -10.49 -20.55 2.50
N LEU A 65 -11.23 -20.23 1.43
CA LEU A 65 -10.95 -19.06 0.59
C LEU A 65 -10.87 -17.74 1.36
N LEU A 66 -11.78 -17.50 2.30
CA LEU A 66 -11.79 -16.28 3.09
C LEU A 66 -10.65 -16.23 4.12
N GLU A 67 -10.17 -17.38 4.61
CA GLU A 67 -8.96 -17.44 5.43
C GLU A 67 -7.72 -17.06 4.62
N ARG A 68 -7.65 -17.49 3.36
CA ARG A 68 -6.57 -17.09 2.44
C ARG A 68 -6.59 -15.58 2.17
N VAL A 69 -7.78 -14.99 1.99
CA VAL A 69 -7.94 -13.52 1.90
C VAL A 69 -7.45 -12.85 3.18
N ASN A 70 -7.76 -13.42 4.35
CA ASN A 70 -7.30 -12.91 5.63
C ASN A 70 -5.76 -12.97 5.75
N PHE A 71 -5.12 -14.07 5.35
CA PHE A 71 -3.66 -14.17 5.32
C PHE A 71 -3.00 -13.15 4.38
N LEU A 72 -3.61 -12.82 3.24
CA LEU A 72 -3.12 -11.71 2.39
C LEU A 72 -3.17 -10.36 3.13
N SER A 73 -4.20 -10.13 3.96
CA SER A 73 -4.34 -8.92 4.77
C SER A 73 -3.31 -8.88 5.92
N ILE A 74 -3.12 -10.02 6.59
CA ILE A 74 -2.12 -10.17 7.68
C ILE A 74 -0.71 -9.95 7.13
N PHE A 75 -0.37 -10.58 6.00
CA PHE A 75 0.92 -10.40 5.35
C PHE A 75 1.23 -8.92 5.06
N ALA A 76 0.25 -8.18 4.52
CA ALA A 76 0.42 -6.78 4.17
C ALA A 76 0.57 -5.90 5.42
N SER A 77 -0.23 -6.16 6.46
CA SER A 77 -0.17 -5.44 7.75
C SER A 77 1.17 -5.67 8.46
N ASN A 78 1.64 -6.92 8.50
CA ASN A 78 2.94 -7.27 9.07
C ASN A 78 4.06 -6.54 8.32
N LEU A 79 4.01 -6.52 6.98
CA LEU A 79 5.02 -5.87 6.16
C LEU A 79 5.05 -4.36 6.41
N ASP A 80 3.88 -3.73 6.57
CA ASP A 80 3.78 -2.32 6.95
C ASP A 80 4.48 -2.05 8.29
N GLU A 81 4.18 -2.82 9.34
CA GLU A 81 4.82 -2.71 10.66
C GLU A 81 6.35 -2.88 10.57
N PHE A 82 6.82 -3.88 9.80
CA PHE A 82 8.24 -4.12 9.59
C PHE A 82 8.97 -2.90 9.03
N PHE A 83 8.37 -2.21 8.06
CA PHE A 83 8.95 -0.99 7.50
C PHE A 83 8.88 0.19 8.48
N MET A 84 7.77 0.34 9.20
CA MET A 84 7.54 1.44 10.14
C MET A 84 8.47 1.38 11.36
N VAL A 85 8.74 0.18 11.87
CA VAL A 85 9.51 -0.02 13.09
C VAL A 85 10.94 -0.48 12.79
N ARG A 86 11.10 -1.61 12.11
CA ARG A 86 12.42 -2.28 11.99
C ARG A 86 13.32 -1.59 10.97
N VAL A 87 12.83 -1.35 9.77
CA VAL A 87 13.61 -0.69 8.72
C VAL A 87 13.91 0.76 9.10
N ALA A 88 12.97 1.43 9.77
CA ALA A 88 13.18 2.75 10.36
C ALA A 88 14.32 2.76 11.38
N GLY A 89 14.31 1.82 12.33
CA GLY A 89 15.35 1.67 13.34
C GLY A 89 16.72 1.38 12.74
N LEU A 90 16.80 0.50 11.73
CA LEU A 90 18.04 0.20 11.00
C LEU A 90 18.58 1.45 10.29
N LYS A 91 17.74 2.18 9.55
CA LYS A 91 18.12 3.42 8.87
C LYS A 91 18.64 4.49 9.84
N ARG A 92 18.01 4.62 11.02
CA ARG A 92 18.47 5.55 12.05
C ARG A 92 19.87 5.20 12.53
N ARG A 93 20.13 3.93 12.86
CA ARG A 93 21.46 3.48 13.31
C ARG A 93 22.52 3.74 12.24
N ILE A 94 22.18 3.54 10.97
CA ILE A 94 23.07 3.82 9.84
C ILE A 94 23.38 5.32 9.78
N ALA A 95 22.36 6.17 9.85
CA ALA A 95 22.52 7.62 9.78
C ALA A 95 23.33 8.20 10.96
N THR A 96 23.19 7.64 12.16
CA THR A 96 23.95 8.08 13.34
C THR A 96 25.34 7.42 13.45
N GLY A 97 25.72 6.55 12.52
CA GLY A 97 26.98 5.80 12.57
C GLY A 97 27.05 4.78 13.71
N LEU A 98 25.92 4.45 14.34
CA LEU A 98 25.82 3.47 15.44
C LEU A 98 25.52 2.05 14.94
N ALA A 99 25.37 1.87 13.63
CA ALA A 99 25.06 0.58 13.06
C ALA A 99 26.30 -0.30 13.02
N VAL A 100 26.27 -1.36 13.82
CA VAL A 100 27.28 -2.43 13.79
C VAL A 100 26.88 -3.51 12.78
N PRO A 101 27.84 -4.21 12.15
CA PRO A 101 27.56 -5.39 11.35
C PRO A 101 26.71 -6.42 12.11
N SER A 102 25.85 -7.13 11.41
CA SER A 102 25.04 -8.17 12.04
C SER A 102 25.92 -9.38 12.44
N PRO A 103 25.47 -10.24 13.37
CA PRO A 103 26.20 -11.47 13.72
C PRO A 103 26.48 -12.40 12.52
N ALA A 104 25.72 -12.24 11.43
CA ALA A 104 25.94 -12.94 10.16
C ALA A 104 27.07 -12.31 9.31
N GLY A 105 27.76 -11.29 9.81
CA GLY A 105 28.85 -10.58 9.12
C GLY A 105 28.39 -9.58 8.06
N LEU A 106 27.09 -9.32 7.93
CA LEU A 106 26.56 -8.40 6.93
C LEU A 106 26.65 -6.95 7.41
N SER A 107 27.05 -6.04 6.52
CA SER A 107 26.99 -4.61 6.83
C SER A 107 25.53 -4.13 6.86
N PRO A 108 25.20 -3.12 7.68
CA PRO A 108 23.85 -2.55 7.75
C PRO A 108 23.29 -2.07 6.40
N ILE A 109 24.17 -1.61 5.50
CA ILE A 109 23.79 -1.16 4.15
C ILE A 109 23.42 -2.35 3.27
N GLU A 110 24.22 -3.42 3.30
CA GLU A 110 23.91 -4.67 2.58
C GLU A 110 22.61 -5.29 3.09
N VAL A 111 22.37 -5.28 4.40
CA VAL A 111 21.10 -5.74 4.99
C VAL A 111 19.93 -4.93 4.43
N LEU A 112 20.05 -3.60 4.37
CA LEU A 112 18.99 -2.74 3.84
C LEU A 112 18.72 -2.99 2.34
N GLU A 113 19.77 -3.25 1.55
CA GLU A 113 19.64 -3.62 0.14
C GLU A 113 18.94 -4.96 -0.03
N GLN A 114 19.36 -5.98 0.73
CA GLN A 114 18.75 -7.31 0.71
C GLN A 114 17.29 -7.29 1.16
N ILE A 115 16.95 -6.49 2.18
CA ILE A 115 15.56 -6.24 2.60
C ILE A 115 14.75 -5.67 1.43
N GLY A 116 15.28 -4.68 0.72
CA GLY A 116 14.59 -4.04 -0.41
C GLY A 116 14.25 -5.04 -1.52
N ASP A 117 15.21 -5.89 -1.88
CA ASP A 117 15.01 -6.92 -2.91
C ASP A 117 14.07 -8.04 -2.46
N ALA A 118 14.21 -8.52 -1.22
CA ALA A 118 13.33 -9.55 -0.66
C ALA A 118 11.89 -9.05 -0.54
N ALA A 119 11.67 -7.85 0.00
CA ALA A 119 10.35 -7.25 0.13
C ALA A 119 9.67 -7.03 -1.23
N ARG A 120 10.43 -6.58 -2.25
CA ARG A 120 9.89 -6.42 -3.60
C ARG A 120 9.42 -7.75 -4.20
N LYS A 121 10.22 -8.81 -4.08
CA LYS A 121 9.84 -10.16 -4.54
C LYS A 121 8.58 -10.67 -3.83
N LEU A 122 8.48 -10.45 -2.52
CA LEU A 122 7.30 -10.85 -1.75
C LEU A 122 6.06 -10.04 -2.14
N GLN A 123 6.19 -8.74 -2.41
CA GLN A 123 5.08 -7.90 -2.86
C GLN A 123 4.59 -8.29 -4.26
N GLU A 124 5.51 -8.60 -5.19
CA GLU A 124 5.17 -9.13 -6.52
C GLU A 124 4.42 -10.47 -6.40
N ARG A 125 4.85 -11.35 -5.51
CA ARG A 125 4.20 -12.62 -5.21
C ARG A 125 2.80 -12.40 -4.61
N HIS A 126 2.65 -11.53 -3.62
CA HIS A 126 1.37 -11.15 -3.01
C HIS A 126 0.35 -10.63 -4.04
N ALA A 127 0.77 -9.71 -4.90
CA ALA A 127 -0.08 -9.17 -5.97
C ALA A 127 -0.53 -10.26 -6.94
N ARG A 128 0.36 -11.18 -7.31
CA ARG A 128 0.06 -12.30 -8.19
C ARG A 128 -0.94 -13.27 -7.57
N VAL A 129 -0.76 -13.65 -6.31
CA VAL A 129 -1.70 -14.54 -5.60
C VAL A 129 -3.10 -13.94 -5.56
N PHE A 130 -3.19 -12.65 -5.26
CA PHE A 130 -4.48 -11.95 -5.29
C PHE A 130 -5.12 -11.97 -6.68
N ALA A 131 -4.36 -11.61 -7.73
CA ALA A 131 -4.89 -11.44 -9.08
C ALA A 131 -5.22 -12.77 -9.78
N GLU A 132 -4.37 -13.78 -9.63
CA GLU A 132 -4.44 -15.02 -10.40
C GLU A 132 -5.14 -16.17 -9.66
N GLN A 133 -5.23 -16.11 -8.32
CA GLN A 133 -5.84 -17.19 -7.52
C GLN A 133 -7.06 -16.71 -6.74
N ILE A 134 -6.89 -15.70 -5.89
CA ILE A 134 -7.94 -15.29 -4.95
C ILE A 134 -9.10 -14.59 -5.64
N ARG A 135 -8.83 -13.60 -6.50
CA ARG A 135 -9.89 -12.87 -7.21
C ARG A 135 -10.74 -13.79 -8.10
N PRO A 136 -10.16 -14.71 -8.90
CA PRO A 136 -10.96 -15.69 -9.65
C PRO A 136 -11.74 -16.65 -8.75
N ALA A 137 -11.16 -17.14 -7.65
CA ALA A 137 -11.85 -18.03 -6.72
C ALA A 137 -13.03 -17.34 -6.02
N LEU A 138 -12.89 -16.06 -5.65
CA LEU A 138 -13.99 -15.26 -5.10
C LEU A 138 -15.12 -15.11 -6.13
N ALA A 139 -14.78 -14.83 -7.39
CA ALA A 139 -15.77 -14.72 -8.45
C ALA A 139 -16.51 -16.05 -8.71
N TYR A 140 -15.84 -17.20 -8.58
CA TYR A 140 -16.46 -18.52 -8.66
C TYR A 140 -17.50 -18.72 -7.55
N GLU A 141 -17.20 -18.26 -6.32
CA GLU A 141 -18.11 -18.26 -5.17
C GLU A 141 -19.10 -17.06 -5.18
N HIS A 142 -19.32 -16.43 -6.35
CA HIS A 142 -20.23 -15.30 -6.55
C HIS A 142 -19.91 -14.01 -5.76
N ILE A 143 -18.67 -13.84 -5.32
CA ILE A 143 -18.15 -12.63 -4.69
C ILE A 143 -17.34 -11.84 -5.72
N HIS A 144 -17.87 -10.70 -6.17
CA HIS A 144 -17.27 -9.91 -7.24
C HIS A 144 -16.72 -8.58 -6.73
N LEU A 145 -15.45 -8.32 -7.04
CA LEU A 145 -14.84 -7.00 -6.94
C LEU A 145 -14.99 -6.30 -8.29
N MET A 146 -15.97 -5.41 -8.35
CA MET A 146 -16.40 -4.68 -9.54
C MET A 146 -15.64 -3.37 -9.68
N ARG A 147 -15.40 -2.97 -10.92
CA ARG A 147 -15.00 -1.62 -11.29
C ARG A 147 -16.20 -0.78 -11.65
N TRP A 148 -16.05 0.55 -11.61
CA TRP A 148 -17.15 1.46 -11.98
C TRP A 148 -17.75 1.20 -13.37
N ASP A 149 -16.91 0.93 -14.36
CA ASP A 149 -17.31 0.64 -15.75
C ASP A 149 -18.04 -0.69 -15.93
N GLU A 150 -17.97 -1.58 -14.94
CA GLU A 150 -18.63 -2.88 -14.94
C GLU A 150 -20.03 -2.82 -14.28
N LEU A 151 -20.42 -1.65 -13.74
CA LEU A 151 -21.69 -1.46 -13.05
C LEU A 151 -22.81 -1.06 -14.02
N ASP A 152 -24.00 -1.60 -13.76
CA ASP A 152 -25.24 -1.13 -14.37
C ASP A 152 -25.60 0.30 -13.93
N ASP A 153 -26.38 1.01 -14.76
CA ASP A 153 -26.76 2.41 -14.53
C ASP A 153 -27.49 2.61 -13.19
N GLU A 154 -28.25 1.61 -12.75
CA GLU A 154 -28.97 1.65 -11.48
C GLU A 154 -28.00 1.61 -10.28
N ALA A 155 -27.02 0.72 -10.33
CA ALA A 155 -25.96 0.61 -9.33
C ALA A 155 -25.09 1.87 -9.30
N GLN A 156 -24.71 2.41 -10.46
CA GLN A 156 -23.98 3.68 -10.54
C GLN A 156 -24.78 4.81 -9.89
N HIS A 157 -26.08 4.92 -10.20
CA HIS A 157 -26.96 5.93 -9.60
C HIS A 157 -27.06 5.80 -8.07
N ARG A 158 -27.24 4.57 -7.55
CA ARG A 158 -27.26 4.32 -6.09
C ARG A 158 -25.95 4.72 -5.42
N LEU A 159 -24.81 4.40 -6.03
CA LEU A 159 -23.50 4.78 -5.51
C LEU A 159 -23.27 6.29 -5.57
N SER A 160 -23.74 6.98 -6.62
CA SER A 160 -23.68 8.44 -6.73
C SER A 160 -24.51 9.15 -5.65
N ILE A 161 -25.68 8.62 -5.29
CA ILE A 161 -26.48 9.11 -4.16
C ILE A 161 -25.71 8.90 -2.86
N MET A 162 -25.23 7.68 -2.62
CA MET A 162 -24.45 7.34 -1.42
C MET A 162 -23.20 8.22 -1.28
N PHE A 163 -22.50 8.50 -2.39
CA PHE A 163 -21.38 9.44 -2.42
C PHE A 163 -21.82 10.83 -1.95
N GLY A 164 -22.89 11.39 -2.50
CA GLY A 164 -23.36 12.73 -2.15
C GLY A 164 -23.82 12.85 -0.69
N GLU A 165 -24.51 11.84 -0.18
CA GLU A 165 -25.10 11.88 1.17
C GLU A 165 -24.10 11.52 2.28
N LYS A 166 -23.19 10.56 2.04
CA LYS A 166 -22.35 9.97 3.09
C LYS A 166 -20.86 10.24 2.92
N VAL A 167 -20.35 10.22 1.69
CA VAL A 167 -18.90 10.31 1.44
C VAL A 167 -18.47 11.76 1.32
N PHE A 168 -19.12 12.53 0.44
CA PHE A 168 -18.79 13.91 0.11
C PHE A 168 -18.67 14.83 1.34
N PRO A 169 -19.56 14.80 2.35
CA PRO A 169 -19.46 15.68 3.51
C PRO A 169 -18.20 15.45 4.38
N ILE A 170 -17.56 14.29 4.25
CA ILE A 170 -16.37 13.90 5.02
C ILE A 170 -15.08 14.17 4.23
N LEU A 171 -15.18 14.39 2.92
CA LEU A 171 -14.02 14.63 2.06
C LEU A 171 -13.58 16.09 2.13
N THR A 172 -12.33 16.29 2.55
CA THR A 172 -11.67 17.60 2.50
C THR A 172 -10.55 17.57 1.46
N PRO A 173 -10.79 18.08 0.23
CA PRO A 173 -9.73 18.17 -0.76
C PRO A 173 -8.69 19.21 -0.33
N LEU A 174 -7.42 18.86 -0.49
CA LEU A 174 -6.30 19.72 -0.11
C LEU A 174 -5.43 20.00 -1.32
N ALA A 175 -5.57 21.21 -1.86
CA ALA A 175 -4.72 21.70 -2.93
C ALA A 175 -3.32 22.03 -2.40
N VAL A 176 -2.30 21.60 -3.14
CA VAL A 176 -0.89 21.89 -2.83
C VAL A 176 -0.38 22.89 -3.85
N ASP A 177 -0.04 24.08 -3.35
CA ASP A 177 0.66 25.12 -4.11
C ASP A 177 2.17 25.02 -3.83
N PRO A 178 3.05 25.15 -4.85
CA PRO A 178 4.48 25.39 -4.67
C PRO A 178 4.88 26.38 -3.56
N ALA A 179 4.05 27.38 -3.26
CA ALA A 179 4.30 28.41 -2.26
C ALA A 179 4.13 27.92 -0.80
N HIS A 180 3.44 26.80 -0.57
CA HIS A 180 3.12 26.31 0.78
C HIS A 180 3.82 24.97 1.07
N PRO A 181 4.20 24.70 2.33
CA PRO A 181 4.75 23.41 2.71
C PRO A 181 3.75 22.29 2.42
N PHE A 182 4.27 21.16 1.96
CA PHE A 182 3.44 20.02 1.60
C PHE A 182 2.71 19.49 2.84
N PRO A 183 1.40 19.22 2.74
CA PRO A 183 0.61 18.87 3.91
C PRO A 183 1.04 17.52 4.50
N TYR A 184 0.96 17.43 5.82
CA TYR A 184 1.24 16.19 6.55
C TYR A 184 0.34 15.05 6.05
N ILE A 185 0.95 13.94 5.63
CA ILE A 185 0.25 12.71 5.27
C ILE A 185 0.35 11.73 6.44
N SER A 186 -0.79 11.37 7.00
CA SER A 186 -0.88 10.31 8.00
C SER A 186 -0.33 8.99 7.45
N GLY A 187 0.48 8.30 8.25
CA GLY A 187 0.96 6.96 7.92
C GLY A 187 -0.20 6.00 7.63
N LEU A 188 0.01 5.06 6.71
CA LEU A 188 -0.94 4.02 6.29
C LEU A 188 -2.26 4.51 5.68
N SER A 189 -2.51 5.82 5.63
CA SER A 189 -3.72 6.38 5.02
C SER A 189 -3.70 6.22 3.51
N LEU A 190 -4.83 5.78 2.94
CA LEU A 190 -5.03 5.77 1.50
C LEU A 190 -5.40 7.17 1.02
N ASN A 191 -4.75 7.63 -0.04
CA ASN A 191 -4.93 8.96 -0.59
C ASN A 191 -5.04 8.91 -2.12
N LEU A 192 -5.79 9.84 -2.69
CA LEU A 192 -5.82 10.13 -4.12
C LEU A 192 -4.95 11.36 -4.40
N ALA A 193 -4.00 11.20 -5.30
CA ALA A 193 -3.24 12.26 -5.93
C ALA A 193 -3.99 12.68 -7.19
N VAL A 194 -4.49 13.90 -7.23
CA VAL A 194 -5.30 14.42 -8.33
C VAL A 194 -4.56 15.58 -8.99
N ILE A 195 -4.41 15.53 -10.31
CA ILE A 195 -3.92 16.65 -11.11
C ILE A 195 -5.15 17.33 -11.69
N VAL A 196 -5.32 18.61 -11.36
CA VAL A 196 -6.42 19.44 -11.85
C VAL A 196 -5.88 20.62 -12.62
N ARG A 197 -6.56 20.99 -13.70
CA ARG A 197 -6.23 22.13 -14.55
C ARG A 197 -7.27 23.23 -14.35
N ASN A 198 -6.80 24.46 -14.14
CA ASN A 198 -7.68 25.62 -14.15
C ASN A 198 -7.90 26.08 -15.61
N PRO A 199 -9.12 26.04 -16.15
CA PRO A 199 -9.37 26.37 -17.55
C PRO A 199 -9.14 27.86 -17.90
N VAL A 200 -9.15 28.75 -16.91
CA VAL A 200 -8.96 30.19 -17.12
C VAL A 200 -7.48 30.57 -17.14
N SER A 201 -6.68 29.97 -16.26
CA SER A 201 -5.25 30.27 -16.14
C SER A 201 -4.33 29.26 -16.82
N ASP A 202 -4.89 28.14 -17.32
CA ASP A 202 -4.19 26.97 -17.87
C ASP A 202 -3.11 26.38 -16.92
N LYS A 203 -3.21 26.68 -15.62
CA LYS A 203 -2.28 26.20 -14.60
C LYS A 203 -2.72 24.84 -14.08
N GLU A 204 -1.78 23.91 -14.06
CA GLU A 204 -1.93 22.62 -13.38
C GLU A 204 -1.65 22.76 -11.88
N LEU A 205 -2.58 22.27 -11.07
CA LEU A 205 -2.49 22.18 -9.62
C LEU A 205 -2.52 20.72 -9.21
N PHE A 206 -1.79 20.42 -8.14
CA PHE A 206 -1.86 19.12 -7.48
C PHE A 206 -2.81 19.22 -6.30
N ALA A 207 -3.73 18.29 -6.19
CA ALA A 207 -4.61 18.16 -5.05
C ALA A 207 -4.50 16.75 -4.46
N ARG A 208 -4.66 16.68 -3.14
CA ARG A 208 -4.73 15.45 -2.39
C ARG A 208 -6.13 15.29 -1.85
N VAL A 209 -6.70 14.09 -1.99
CA VAL A 209 -7.95 13.72 -1.31
C VAL A 209 -7.66 12.50 -0.43
N LYS A 210 -7.88 12.61 0.88
CA LYS A 210 -7.73 11.48 1.81
C LYS A 210 -8.97 10.60 1.72
N VAL A 211 -8.80 9.29 1.55
CA VAL A 211 -9.90 8.33 1.63
C VAL A 211 -10.26 8.13 3.11
N PRO A 212 -11.51 8.37 3.54
CA PRO A 212 -11.92 8.21 4.93
C PRO A 212 -11.83 6.74 5.38
N ASP A 213 -11.23 6.52 6.54
CA ASP A 213 -11.11 5.21 7.21
C ASP A 213 -12.35 4.85 8.06
N GLN A 214 -13.17 5.85 8.39
CA GLN A 214 -14.44 5.69 9.10
C GLN A 214 -15.50 4.96 8.26
N LEU A 215 -15.33 4.90 6.94
CA LEU A 215 -16.22 4.21 6.02
C LEU A 215 -15.61 2.88 5.57
N PRO A 216 -16.44 1.83 5.34
CA PRO A 216 -15.94 0.59 4.78
C PRO A 216 -15.25 0.83 3.43
N ARG A 217 -13.99 0.39 3.30
CA ARG A 217 -13.24 0.49 2.04
C ARG A 217 -13.92 -0.27 0.91
N LEU A 218 -14.48 -1.44 1.19
CA LEU A 218 -15.27 -2.21 0.23
C LEU A 218 -16.76 -1.93 0.46
N VAL A 219 -17.37 -1.24 -0.49
CA VAL A 219 -18.78 -0.87 -0.45
C VAL A 219 -19.60 -1.92 -1.18
N SER A 220 -20.60 -2.50 -0.51
CA SER A 220 -21.54 -3.43 -1.14
C SER A 220 -22.52 -2.69 -2.06
N ILE A 221 -22.62 -3.15 -3.31
CA ILE A 221 -23.56 -2.62 -4.32
C ILE A 221 -24.96 -3.21 -4.15
N ASP A 222 -25.01 -4.46 -3.70
CA ASP A 222 -26.25 -5.26 -3.53
C ASP A 222 -26.85 -5.14 -2.12
N GLY A 223 -26.31 -4.23 -1.31
CA GLY A 223 -26.74 -3.94 0.05
C GLY A 223 -26.01 -4.75 1.13
N PRO A 224 -26.21 -4.42 2.41
CA PRO A 224 -25.37 -4.90 3.51
C PRO A 224 -25.40 -6.41 3.76
N ARG A 225 -26.44 -7.10 3.29
CA ARG A 225 -26.66 -8.55 3.52
C ARG A 225 -26.44 -9.41 2.29
N ALA A 226 -25.99 -8.85 1.18
CA ALA A 226 -25.84 -9.60 -0.08
C ALA A 226 -24.91 -10.81 0.06
N GLY A 227 -23.79 -10.67 0.79
CA GLY A 227 -22.86 -11.76 1.09
C GLY A 227 -23.24 -12.66 2.28
N ALA A 228 -24.35 -12.38 2.97
CA ALA A 228 -24.78 -13.18 4.13
C ALA A 228 -25.74 -14.32 3.75
N VAL A 229 -26.18 -14.37 2.50
CA VAL A 229 -27.11 -15.39 1.99
C VAL A 229 -26.35 -16.31 1.03
N PRO A 230 -26.21 -17.61 1.35
CA PRO A 230 -25.55 -18.57 0.45
C PRO A 230 -26.18 -18.58 -0.95
N GLY A 231 -25.35 -18.63 -1.99
CA GLY A 231 -25.78 -18.66 -3.39
C GLY A 231 -26.27 -17.32 -3.96
N ARG A 232 -26.24 -16.23 -3.17
CA ARG A 232 -26.53 -14.89 -3.67
C ARG A 232 -25.25 -14.22 -4.15
N VAL A 233 -25.33 -13.56 -5.30
CA VAL A 233 -24.27 -12.72 -5.84
C VAL A 233 -24.02 -11.54 -4.90
N ALA A 234 -22.76 -11.33 -4.54
CA ALA A 234 -22.31 -10.23 -3.69
C ALA A 234 -21.28 -9.38 -4.45
N ARG A 235 -21.70 -8.21 -4.93
CA ARG A 235 -20.84 -7.26 -5.63
C ARG A 235 -20.32 -6.17 -4.69
N PHE A 236 -19.03 -5.91 -4.74
CA PHE A 236 -18.36 -4.87 -3.98
C PHE A 236 -17.56 -3.94 -4.91
N ILE A 237 -17.47 -2.67 -4.55
CA ILE A 237 -16.61 -1.68 -5.21
C ILE A 237 -15.71 -1.00 -4.16
N ALA A 238 -14.49 -0.64 -4.55
CA ALA A 238 -13.59 0.07 -3.67
C ALA A 238 -14.02 1.54 -3.51
N LEU A 239 -13.97 2.06 -2.28
CA LEU A 239 -14.38 3.42 -1.96
C LEU A 239 -13.55 4.46 -2.72
N GLU A 240 -12.25 4.20 -2.90
CA GLU A 240 -11.37 5.05 -3.70
C GLU A 240 -11.82 5.20 -5.16
N GLU A 241 -12.46 4.18 -5.77
CA GLU A 241 -12.99 4.27 -7.13
C GLU A 241 -14.27 5.12 -7.17
N VAL A 242 -15.15 4.95 -6.19
CA VAL A 242 -16.37 5.78 -6.07
C VAL A 242 -15.99 7.26 -5.91
N ILE A 243 -14.95 7.56 -5.13
CA ILE A 243 -14.43 8.92 -4.98
C ILE A 243 -13.81 9.42 -6.30
N ALA A 244 -13.03 8.57 -6.98
CA ALA A 244 -12.33 8.93 -8.22
C ALA A 244 -13.28 9.37 -9.34
N VAL A 245 -14.42 8.70 -9.48
CA VAL A 245 -15.43 9.04 -10.50
C VAL A 245 -16.13 10.37 -10.22
N HIS A 246 -16.21 10.78 -8.95
CA HIS A 246 -16.90 12.00 -8.52
C HIS A 246 -15.93 13.13 -8.13
N LEU A 247 -14.69 13.10 -8.62
CA LEU A 247 -13.70 14.15 -8.36
C LEU A 247 -14.14 15.51 -8.91
N ASP A 248 -14.93 15.53 -9.97
CA ASP A 248 -15.56 16.73 -10.55
C ASP A 248 -16.36 17.53 -9.51
N LYS A 249 -17.08 16.83 -8.61
CA LYS A 249 -17.84 17.46 -7.52
C LYS A 249 -16.95 18.11 -6.46
N LEU A 250 -15.74 17.58 -6.26
CA LEU A 250 -14.77 18.11 -5.29
C LEU A 250 -14.00 19.31 -5.82
N PHE A 251 -13.87 19.44 -7.15
CA PHE A 251 -13.12 20.50 -7.80
C PHE A 251 -14.00 21.26 -8.81
N PRO A 252 -15.04 21.97 -8.34
CA PRO A 252 -15.94 22.70 -9.23
C PRO A 252 -15.17 23.80 -9.99
N GLY A 253 -15.40 23.87 -11.31
CA GLY A 253 -14.74 24.85 -12.19
C GLY A 253 -13.31 24.50 -12.59
N MET A 254 -12.80 23.33 -12.17
CA MET A 254 -11.50 22.79 -12.58
C MET A 254 -11.71 21.53 -13.43
N GLU A 255 -10.77 21.26 -14.32
CA GLU A 255 -10.76 20.03 -15.12
C GLU A 255 -9.86 19.00 -14.45
N VAL A 256 -10.41 17.82 -14.13
CA VAL A 256 -9.63 16.71 -13.57
C VAL A 256 -8.90 16.03 -14.72
N MET A 257 -7.57 16.11 -14.71
CA MET A 257 -6.72 15.54 -15.77
C MET A 257 -6.40 14.07 -15.48
N GLU A 258 -5.93 13.80 -14.26
CA GLU A 258 -5.45 12.48 -13.85
C GLU A 258 -5.66 12.28 -12.35
N HIS A 259 -5.85 11.02 -11.93
CA HIS A 259 -5.86 10.65 -10.53
C HIS A 259 -5.11 9.34 -10.28
N HIS A 260 -4.46 9.23 -9.13
CA HIS A 260 -3.73 8.02 -8.72
C HIS A 260 -3.92 7.75 -7.23
N THR A 261 -4.12 6.48 -6.87
CA THR A 261 -4.09 6.05 -5.47
C THR A 261 -2.65 5.94 -4.98
N PHE A 262 -2.39 6.42 -3.79
CA PHE A 262 -1.10 6.24 -3.13
C PHE A 262 -1.27 6.13 -1.62
N ARG A 263 -0.30 5.48 -1.00
CA ARG A 263 -0.17 5.32 0.45
C ARG A 263 1.27 5.60 0.84
N VAL A 264 1.47 6.21 2.00
CA VAL A 264 2.81 6.48 2.55
C VAL A 264 2.92 5.78 3.90
N THR A 265 4.03 5.08 4.07
CA THR A 265 4.41 4.44 5.32
C THR A 265 5.42 5.36 6.03
N ARG A 266 5.18 5.68 7.30
CA ARG A 266 6.03 6.57 8.10
C ARG A 266 6.52 5.84 9.35
N ASN A 267 7.70 6.23 9.82
CA ASN A 267 8.28 5.65 11.02
C ASN A 267 7.43 5.98 12.26
N GLU A 268 7.27 5.03 13.17
CA GLU A 268 6.40 5.18 14.35
C GLU A 268 6.96 6.12 15.45
N ASP A 269 8.29 6.33 15.49
CA ASP A 269 8.98 7.01 16.61
C ASP A 269 9.76 8.29 16.18
N VAL A 270 9.23 9.10 15.27
CA VAL A 270 9.91 10.34 14.85
C VAL A 270 8.96 11.53 14.96
N GLU A 271 9.18 12.37 15.97
CA GLU A 271 8.79 13.77 15.93
C GLU A 271 9.41 14.37 14.66
N VAL A 272 8.57 14.75 13.71
CA VAL A 272 9.00 15.15 12.37
C VAL A 272 9.65 16.53 12.47
N GLU A 273 10.96 16.62 12.23
CA GLU A 273 11.59 17.90 11.87
C GLU A 273 11.04 18.36 10.51
N GLU A 274 10.62 19.63 10.43
CA GLU A 274 9.78 20.20 9.36
C GLU A 274 10.44 20.24 7.96
N ASP A 275 11.73 19.88 7.84
CA ASP A 275 12.52 20.00 6.60
C ASP A 275 12.30 18.87 5.58
N ASP A 276 11.73 17.72 5.96
CA ASP A 276 11.54 16.56 5.07
C ASP A 276 10.32 16.64 4.11
N ALA A 277 9.43 17.61 4.33
CA ALA A 277 8.19 17.75 3.56
C ALA A 277 8.43 18.17 2.09
N ARG A 278 9.45 19.01 1.84
CA ARG A 278 9.77 19.53 0.49
C ARG A 278 10.32 18.46 -0.45
N THR A 279 11.18 17.57 0.08
CA THR A 279 11.78 16.47 -0.70
C THR A 279 10.74 15.43 -1.09
N SER A 280 9.79 15.15 -0.20
CA SER A 280 8.71 14.18 -0.42
C SER A 280 7.73 14.63 -1.52
N CYS A 281 7.34 15.90 -1.54
CA CYS A 281 6.46 16.47 -2.56
C CYS A 281 7.08 16.38 -3.97
N ARG A 282 8.33 16.83 -4.11
CA ARG A 282 9.01 16.83 -5.42
C ARG A 282 9.14 15.43 -5.99
N ARG A 283 9.38 14.44 -5.12
CA ARG A 283 9.49 13.03 -5.48
C ARG A 283 8.12 12.42 -5.82
N LEU A 284 7.08 12.71 -5.04
CA LEU A 284 5.72 12.22 -5.33
C LEU A 284 5.21 12.79 -6.65
N LYS A 285 5.33 14.10 -6.86
CA LYS A 285 4.97 14.75 -8.13
C LYS A 285 5.77 14.14 -9.29
N LYS A 286 7.08 13.97 -9.14
CA LYS A 286 7.91 13.35 -10.18
C LYS A 286 7.54 11.90 -10.46
N ASN A 287 7.21 11.09 -9.44
CA ASN A 287 6.85 9.69 -9.60
C ASN A 287 5.47 9.52 -10.23
N CYS A 288 4.48 10.32 -9.82
CA CYS A 288 3.16 10.34 -10.45
C CYS A 288 3.26 10.85 -11.90
N CYS A 289 3.96 11.97 -12.13
CA CYS A 289 4.18 12.50 -13.49
C CYS A 289 5.01 11.54 -14.37
N ALA A 290 5.97 10.80 -13.81
CA ALA A 290 6.76 9.80 -14.57
C ALA A 290 5.95 8.53 -14.88
N ALA A 291 5.02 8.14 -13.99
CA ALA A 291 4.05 7.09 -14.30
C ALA A 291 3.08 7.54 -15.41
N ALA A 292 2.72 8.82 -15.45
CA ALA A 292 1.87 9.42 -16.49
C ALA A 292 2.57 9.57 -17.85
N SER A 293 3.84 10.00 -17.88
CA SER A 293 4.60 10.25 -19.11
C SER A 293 5.16 8.99 -19.79
N ALA A 294 5.01 7.81 -19.19
CA ALA A 294 5.39 6.53 -19.78
C ALA A 294 4.45 6.03 -20.90
N ARG A 295 3.47 6.85 -21.32
CA ARG A 295 2.73 6.63 -22.57
C ARG A 295 3.58 7.16 -23.74
N PRO A 296 3.90 6.35 -24.76
CA PRO A 296 4.72 6.82 -25.88
C PRO A 296 3.96 7.92 -26.65
N SER A 297 4.60 9.07 -26.78
CA SER A 297 4.19 10.15 -27.67
C SER A 297 4.38 9.70 -29.11
N GLY A 298 3.30 9.21 -29.73
CA GLY A 298 3.33 8.83 -31.13
C GLY A 298 1.98 8.36 -31.65
N LEU A 299 1.36 9.22 -32.47
CA LEU A 299 0.32 8.95 -33.48
C LEU A 299 -1.17 8.98 -33.07
N ARG A 300 -1.84 9.93 -33.73
CA ARG A 300 -3.25 10.01 -34.16
C ARG A 300 -4.08 8.71 -34.06
N SER A 301 -5.25 8.86 -33.45
CA SER A 301 -6.51 8.12 -33.68
C SER A 301 -6.74 7.82 -35.19
N PRO A 302 -7.36 6.69 -35.61
CA PRO A 302 -8.53 6.11 -34.94
C PRO A 302 -8.67 4.58 -34.85
N ARG A 303 -9.58 4.21 -33.92
CA ARG A 303 -10.41 2.99 -33.84
C ARG A 303 -9.71 1.63 -33.90
N THR A 304 -10.03 0.82 -32.87
CA THR A 304 -9.91 -0.65 -32.80
C THR A 304 -8.53 -1.22 -33.09
N SER A 305 -7.75 -1.49 -32.03
CA SER A 305 -6.68 -2.50 -32.08
C SER A 305 -6.26 -2.90 -30.68
N THR A 306 -6.61 -4.12 -30.31
CA THR A 306 -5.93 -4.97 -29.34
C THR A 306 -4.42 -4.97 -29.57
N ARG A 307 -3.61 -4.81 -28.52
CA ARG A 307 -2.24 -5.33 -28.50
C ARG A 307 -1.62 -5.41 -27.11
N THR A 308 -1.47 -6.63 -26.64
CA THR A 308 -0.60 -7.09 -25.57
C THR A 308 0.85 -6.71 -25.86
N SER A 309 1.51 -6.00 -24.96
CA SER A 309 2.98 -6.01 -24.88
C SER A 309 3.45 -5.65 -23.47
N ALA A 310 3.95 -6.66 -22.75
CA ALA A 310 4.82 -6.47 -21.60
C ALA A 310 6.22 -6.11 -22.11
N ARG A 311 6.71 -4.92 -21.77
CA ARG A 311 8.15 -4.59 -21.86
C ARG A 311 8.59 -3.87 -20.59
N SER A 312 9.53 -4.49 -19.89
CA SER A 312 10.37 -3.90 -18.86
C SER A 312 11.31 -2.87 -19.48
N TRP A 313 11.49 -1.71 -18.85
CA TRP A 313 12.54 -0.77 -19.21
C TRP A 313 13.22 -0.20 -17.96
N CYS A 314 14.50 -0.53 -17.81
CA CYS A 314 15.50 0.19 -17.02
C CYS A 314 16.10 1.30 -17.90
N GLY A 315 16.05 2.55 -17.44
CA GLY A 315 16.61 3.70 -18.15
C GLY A 315 17.65 4.45 -17.32
N ASN A 316 18.91 4.28 -17.71
CA ASN A 316 20.10 4.99 -17.25
C ASN A 316 20.04 6.48 -17.61
N SER A 317 20.45 7.37 -16.70
CA SER A 317 21.00 8.68 -17.09
C SER A 317 22.13 9.10 -16.14
N ALA A 318 23.35 9.02 -16.67
CA ALA A 318 24.56 9.54 -16.05
C ALA A 318 24.70 11.03 -16.40
N SER A 319 24.99 11.87 -15.41
CA SER A 319 25.76 13.09 -15.63
C SER A 319 26.75 13.30 -14.48
N ARG A 320 27.97 13.69 -14.87
CA ARG A 320 29.22 13.66 -14.11
C ARG A 320 29.32 14.79 -13.07
N ASN A 321 29.68 14.46 -11.83
CA ASN A 321 30.57 15.28 -10.98
C ASN A 321 31.14 14.43 -9.82
N PRO A 322 32.48 14.36 -9.59
CA PRO A 322 33.07 13.44 -8.61
C PRO A 322 33.37 14.17 -7.29
N ARG A 323 32.49 14.04 -6.29
CA ARG A 323 32.82 14.20 -4.83
C ARG A 323 31.63 14.12 -3.86
N SER A 324 30.45 13.74 -4.31
CA SER A 324 29.36 13.33 -3.43
C SER A 324 28.70 12.10 -4.04
N THR A 325 28.82 10.96 -3.38
CA THR A 325 28.15 9.72 -3.79
C THR A 325 26.66 9.87 -3.48
N PRO A 326 25.76 10.03 -4.47
CA PRO A 326 24.34 10.11 -4.19
C PRO A 326 23.82 8.67 -4.21
N PHE A 327 23.64 8.10 -3.04
CA PHE A 327 23.07 6.77 -2.86
C PHE A 327 21.62 6.77 -3.40
N ARG A 328 21.40 6.04 -4.50
CA ARG A 328 20.09 5.85 -5.14
C ARG A 328 19.63 4.41 -4.87
N LEU A 329 18.74 4.24 -3.89
CA LEU A 329 17.90 3.04 -3.83
C LEU A 329 16.55 3.32 -4.51
N PRO A 330 16.02 2.38 -5.30
CA PRO A 330 14.68 2.46 -5.84
C PRO A 330 13.68 2.39 -4.68
N TRP A 331 12.89 3.44 -4.51
CA TRP A 331 11.76 3.41 -3.60
C TRP A 331 10.78 2.33 -4.06
N THR A 332 10.30 1.53 -3.13
CA THR A 332 9.23 0.57 -3.32
C THR A 332 7.97 1.31 -3.75
N SER A 333 7.74 1.37 -5.05
CA SER A 333 6.46 1.72 -5.67
C SER A 333 5.44 0.59 -5.46
N GLY A 334 5.24 0.16 -4.21
CA GLY A 334 4.40 -0.99 -3.85
C GLY A 334 2.90 -0.70 -3.81
N ALA A 335 2.48 0.51 -4.18
CA ALA A 335 1.07 0.92 -4.17
C ALA A 335 0.59 1.55 -5.50
N CYS A 336 1.41 1.48 -6.56
CA CYS A 336 1.10 2.09 -7.86
C CYS A 336 1.13 1.04 -8.97
N ARG A 337 0.40 -0.07 -8.79
CA ARG A 337 -0.07 -0.99 -9.85
C ARG A 337 -0.88 -2.12 -9.23
N SER A 338 -2.20 -1.96 -9.23
CA SER A 338 -3.15 -3.08 -9.20
C SER A 338 -4.41 -2.73 -10.00
N SER A 339 -4.22 -2.19 -11.20
CA SER A 339 -5.23 -2.14 -12.25
C SER A 339 -4.51 -2.32 -13.58
N ALA A 340 -4.16 -3.57 -13.90
CA ALA A 340 -3.73 -3.95 -15.23
C ALA A 340 -4.56 -5.19 -15.62
N GLU A 341 -5.45 -4.96 -16.57
CA GLU A 341 -6.41 -5.90 -17.14
C GLU A 341 -5.72 -7.00 -17.96
N LEU A 342 -6.35 -8.17 -18.00
CA LEU A 342 -6.20 -9.17 -19.05
C LEU A 342 -7.61 -9.58 -19.50
N THR A 343 -8.11 -8.95 -20.58
CA THR A 343 -9.33 -9.35 -21.28
C THR A 343 -8.99 -10.41 -22.33
N ALA A 344 -9.65 -11.58 -22.28
CA ALA A 344 -9.68 -12.55 -23.38
C ALA A 344 -10.94 -12.31 -24.23
N PRO A 345 -10.88 -12.36 -25.57
CA PRO A 345 -12.05 -12.12 -26.42
C PRO A 345 -12.85 -13.41 -26.63
N THR A 346 -14.13 -13.41 -26.23
CA THR A 346 -15.13 -14.40 -26.67
C THR A 346 -15.94 -13.81 -27.82
N SER A 347 -15.61 -14.19 -29.07
CA SER A 347 -16.46 -13.94 -30.22
C SER A 347 -17.32 -15.17 -30.50
N THR A 348 -18.59 -15.13 -30.10
CA THR A 348 -19.61 -16.08 -30.59
C THR A 348 -20.63 -15.31 -31.43
N THR A 349 -20.37 -15.28 -32.73
CA THR A 349 -21.28 -14.74 -33.73
C THR A 349 -22.49 -15.66 -33.85
N ARG A 350 -23.70 -15.11 -33.63
CA ARG A 350 -24.97 -15.77 -34.00
C ARG A 350 -24.98 -16.05 -35.50
N SER A 351 -25.04 -17.32 -35.90
CA SER A 351 -25.37 -17.69 -37.29
C SER A 351 -26.90 -17.80 -37.42
N THR A 352 -27.45 -16.92 -38.23
CA THR A 352 -28.82 -16.97 -38.73
C THR A 352 -29.01 -18.14 -39.69
N CYS A 353 -30.11 -18.86 -39.51
CA CYS A 353 -30.58 -19.93 -40.39
C CYS A 353 -31.25 -19.34 -41.64
N PRO A 354 -31.04 -19.90 -42.85
CA PRO A 354 -31.99 -19.74 -43.94
C PRO A 354 -32.43 -21.10 -44.53
N THR A 355 -33.75 -21.26 -44.63
CA THR A 355 -34.44 -22.16 -45.57
C THR A 355 -35.48 -21.31 -46.32
N PRO A 356 -36.05 -21.70 -47.48
CA PRO A 356 -35.84 -22.88 -48.32
C PRO A 356 -35.80 -22.58 -49.86
N ARG A 357 -35.59 -23.64 -50.68
CA ARG A 357 -36.03 -23.93 -52.07
C ARG A 357 -35.02 -24.94 -52.64
N GLY A 358 -35.33 -26.06 -53.28
CA GLY A 358 -36.55 -26.63 -53.81
C GLY A 358 -36.11 -27.54 -54.97
N THR A 359 -36.41 -28.83 -54.91
CA THR A 359 -36.72 -29.75 -56.03
C THR A 359 -37.20 -31.06 -55.43
#